data_AF-A0A965TCZ3-F1
#
_entry.id   AF-A0A965TCZ3-F1
#
_cell.length_a   1.000
_cell.length_b   1.000
_cell.length_c   1.000
_cell.angle_alpha   90.00
_cell.angle_beta   90.00
_cell.angle_gamma   90.00
#
_symmetry.space_group_name_H-M   'P 1'
#
loop_
_entity.id
_entity.type
_entity.pdbx_description
1 polymer ?
#
loop_
_entity_poly.entity_id
_entity_poly.type
_entity_poly.pdbx_seq_one_letter_code
_entity_poly.pdbx_strand_id
1 'polypeptide(L)' 'MTFIQLILLVLLIWSIPSTYFRSKFRKIVYQTDDWKINIKPLFKKEIIGLLGNMYPENKEYLKTRNYYRI' A
#
# COMPACT_ATOMS: atom_id res chain seq x y z
N MET A 1 -0.78 8.59 30.66
CA MET A 1 -1.27 8.06 29.37
C MET A 1 -1.69 6.62 29.60
N THR A 2 -2.92 6.23 29.26
CA THR A 2 -3.44 4.87 29.46
C THR A 2 -2.93 3.90 28.38
N PHE A 3 -3.04 2.59 28.62
CA PHE A 3 -2.69 1.56 27.64
C PHE A 3 -3.45 1.73 26.31
N ILE A 4 -4.73 2.09 26.37
CA ILE A 4 -5.56 2.37 25.18
C ILE A 4 -5.00 3.56 24.40
N GLN A 5 -4.58 4.63 25.08
CA GLN A 5 -4.00 5.80 24.44
C GLN A 5 -2.66 5.48 23.76
N LEU A 6 -1.84 4.62 24.36
CA LEU A 6 -0.60 4.12 23.77
C LEU A 6 -0.86 3.32 22.49
N ILE A 7 -1.84 2.41 22.50
CA ILE A 7 -2.24 1.65 21.31
C ILE A 7 -2.71 2.59 20.20
N LEU A 8 -3.59 3.54 20.52
CA LEU A 8 -4.08 4.52 19.54
C LEU A 8 -2.94 5.33 18.94
N LEU A 9 -1.96 5.75 19.73
CA LEU A 9 -0.80 6.48 19.24
C LEU A 9 0.03 5.64 18.26
N VAL A 10 0.31 4.37 18.60
CA VAL A 10 1.03 3.44 17.72
C VAL A 10 0.25 3.21 16.41
N LEU A 11 -1.06 3.02 16.50
CA LEU A 11 -1.93 2.86 15.33
C LEU A 11 -1.94 4.11 14.44
N LEU A 12 -1.92 5.31 15.01
CA LEU A 12 -1.85 6.56 14.25
C LEU A 12 -0.49 6.73 13.57
N ILE A 13 0.60 6.50 14.30
CA ILE A 13 1.97 6.57 13.76
C ILE A 13 2.16 5.56 12.64
N TRP A 14 1.56 4.37 12.74
CA TRP A 14 1.68 3.32 11.73
C TRP A 14 0.71 3.48 10.55
N SER A 15 -0.49 4.05 10.78
CA SER A 15 -1.52 4.17 9.74
C SER A 15 -1.12 5.15 8.63
N ILE A 16 -0.40 6.22 8.96
CA ILE A 16 0.07 7.21 7.99
C ILE A 16 1.04 6.60 6.95
N PRO A 17 2.19 6.01 7.34
CA PRO A 17 3.11 5.40 6.38
C PRO A 17 2.46 4.21 5.66
N SER A 18 1.69 3.38 6.37
CA SER A 18 0.97 2.25 5.75
C SER A 18 0.02 2.70 4.63
N THR A 19 -0.76 3.76 4.87
CA THR A 19 -1.69 4.31 3.88
C THR A 19 -0.95 4.93 2.70
N TYR A 20 0.18 5.60 2.93
CA TYR A 20 1.00 6.16 1.86
C TYR A 20 1.53 5.08 0.91
N PHE A 21 2.18 4.04 1.45
CA PHE A 21 2.73 2.95 0.64
C PHE A 21 1.63 2.14 -0.05
N ARG A 22 0.48 1.93 0.61
CA ARG A 22 -0.68 1.27 0.01
C ARG A 22 -1.27 2.07 -1.14
N SER A 23 -1.44 3.37 -0.97
CA SER A 23 -1.96 4.27 -2.01
C SER A 23 -1.05 4.28 -3.23
N LYS A 24 0.26 4.42 -3.02
CA LYS A 24 1.23 4.37 -4.11
C LYS A 24 1.19 3.04 -4.87
N PHE A 25 1.15 1.92 -4.14
CA PHE A 25 1.05 0.59 -4.77
C PHE A 25 -0.22 0.44 -5.60
N ARG A 26 -1.39 0.83 -5.06
CA ARG A 26 -2.67 0.74 -5.76
C ARG A 26 -2.69 1.61 -7.02
N LYS A 27 -2.20 2.84 -6.95
CA LYS A 27 -2.14 3.72 -8.14
C LYS A 27 -1.35 3.10 -9.28
N ILE A 28 -0.19 2.52 -8.98
CA ILE A 28 0.65 1.83 -9.98
C ILE A 28 -0.05 0.57 -10.51
N VAL A 29 -0.57 -0.27 -9.62
CA VAL A 29 -1.20 -1.55 -9.95
C VAL A 29 -2.48 -1.39 -10.78
N TYR A 30 -3.28 -0.37 -10.50
CA TYR A 30 -4.50 -0.07 -11.24
C TYR A 30 -4.28 0.94 -12.36
N GLN A 31 -3.04 1.42 -12.58
CA GLN A 31 -2.68 2.41 -13.60
C GLN A 31 -3.59 3.63 -13.56
N THR A 32 -3.74 4.23 -12.37
CA THR A 32 -4.59 5.39 -12.15
C THR A 32 -3.97 6.33 -11.13
N ASP A 33 -4.15 7.63 -11.33
CA ASP A 33 -3.76 8.65 -10.36
C ASP A 33 -4.89 9.03 -9.40
N ASP A 34 -6.09 8.50 -9.62
CA ASP A 34 -7.28 8.82 -8.81
C ASP A 34 -7.14 8.28 -7.38
N TRP A 35 -7.26 9.17 -6.40
CA TRP A 35 -7.20 8.85 -4.98
C TRP A 35 -8.33 7.91 -4.54
N LYS A 36 -9.47 7.91 -5.24
CA LYS A 36 -10.63 7.04 -4.96
C LYS A 36 -10.28 5.56 -5.03
N ILE A 37 -9.18 5.19 -5.71
CA ILE A 37 -8.72 3.79 -5.74
C ILE A 37 -8.48 3.23 -4.34
N ASN A 38 -8.16 4.05 -3.35
CA ASN A 38 -7.92 3.62 -1.97
C ASN A 38 -9.18 3.18 -1.22
N ILE A 39 -10.35 3.70 -1.62
CA ILE A 39 -11.64 3.37 -0.99
C ILE A 39 -12.29 2.17 -1.68
N LYS A 40 -12.02 1.97 -2.97
CA LYS A 40 -12.62 0.88 -3.75
C LYS A 40 -12.24 -0.49 -3.15
N PRO A 41 -13.18 -1.44 -2.99
CA PRO A 41 -12.90 -2.78 -2.48
C PRO A 41 -12.34 -3.72 -3.57
N LEU A 42 -11.40 -3.22 -4.36
CA LEU A 42 -10.67 -3.98 -5.37
C LEU A 42 -9.40 -4.53 -4.72
N PHE A 43 -9.09 -5.82 -4.94
CA PHE A 43 -7.90 -6.48 -4.37
C PHE A 43 -7.19 -7.42 -5.35
N LYS A 44 -7.86 -7.87 -6.42
CA LYS A 44 -7.33 -8.90 -7.33
C LYS A 44 -5.97 -8.52 -7.92
N LYS A 45 -5.83 -7.30 -8.44
CA LYS A 45 -4.56 -6.85 -9.04
C LYS A 45 -3.46 -6.65 -7.99
N GLU A 46 -3.81 -6.27 -6.75
CA GLU A 46 -2.85 -6.15 -5.66
C GLU A 46 -2.26 -7.51 -5.30
N ILE A 47 -3.09 -8.55 -5.15
CA ILE A 47 -2.64 -9.92 -4.84
C ILE A 47 -1.69 -10.41 -5.94
N ILE A 48 -2.08 -10.26 -7.21
CA ILE A 48 -1.23 -10.64 -8.35
C ILE A 48 0.07 -9.83 -8.35
N GLY A 49 0.00 -8.53 -8.06
CA GLY A 49 1.16 -7.65 -7.99
C GLY A 49 2.10 -7.94 -6.82
N LEU A 50 1.61 -8.47 -5.70
CA LEU A 50 2.42 -8.83 -4.54
C LEU A 50 3.07 -10.20 -4.73
N LEU A 51 2.28 -11.21 -5.09
CA LEU A 51 2.75 -12.59 -5.23
C LEU A 51 3.51 -12.83 -6.55
N GLY A 52 3.16 -12.11 -7.61
CA GLY A 52 3.82 -12.15 -8.91
C GLY A 52 4.63 -10.89 -9.21
N ASN A 53 4.82 -10.62 -10.51
CA ASN A 53 5.45 -9.40 -11.01
C ASN A 53 4.71 -8.95 -12.27
N MET A 54 3.80 -7.98 -12.13
CA MET A 54 2.98 -7.51 -13.27
C MET A 54 3.74 -6.55 -14.19
N TYR A 55 4.73 -5.84 -13.66
CA TYR A 55 5.46 -4.79 -14.37
C TYR A 55 6.97 -4.93 -14.13
N PRO A 56 7.62 -5.95 -14.71
CA PRO A 56 9.03 -6.25 -14.44
C PRO A 56 9.99 -5.13 -14.84
N GLU A 57 9.62 -4.30 -15.81
CA GLU A 57 10.45 -3.20 -16.31
C GLU A 57 10.20 -1.88 -15.55
N ASN A 58 9.13 -1.80 -14.76
CA ASN A 58 8.78 -0.58 -14.03
C ASN A 58 9.54 -0.51 -12.70
N LYS A 59 10.60 0.30 -12.67
CA LYS A 59 11.45 0.50 -11.49
C LYS A 59 10.68 1.03 -10.29
N GLU A 60 9.68 1.90 -10.50
CA GLU A 60 8.87 2.46 -9.42
C GLU A 60 7.93 1.41 -8.81
N TYR A 61 7.32 0.57 -9.66
CA TYR A 61 6.55 -0.58 -9.22
C TYR A 61 7.41 -1.53 -8.38
N LEU A 62 8.60 -1.91 -8.88
CA LEU A 62 9.51 -2.80 -8.16
C LEU A 62 9.94 -2.23 -6.81
N LYS A 63 10.33 -0.95 -6.77
CA LYS A 63 10.66 -0.25 -5.51
C LYS A 63 9.49 -0.27 -4.53
N THR A 64 8.29 0.03 -5.02
CA THR A 64 7.07 0.07 -4.17
C THR A 64 6.68 -1.32 -3.68
N ARG A 65 6.78 -2.34 -4.54
CA ARG A 65 6.52 -3.75 -4.20
C ARG A 65 7.52 -4.26 -3.15
N ASN A 66 8.78 -3.84 -3.22
CA ASN A 66 9.79 -4.26 -2.25
C ASN A 66 9.49 -3.80 -0.81
N TYR A 67 8.68 -2.75 -0.59
CA TYR A 67 8.21 -2.42 0.77
C TYR A 67 7.33 -3.51 1.41
N TYR A 68 6.81 -4.44 0.61
CA TYR A 68 5.98 -5.55 1.08
C TYR A 68 6.73 -6.89 1.09
N ARG A 69 7.97 -6.93 0.61
CA ARG A 69 8.80 -8.14 0.59
C ARG A 69 9.75 -8.04 1.80
N ILE A 70 9.71 -9.06 2.66
CA ILE A 70 10.69 -9.26 3.75
C ILE A 70 12.03 -9.65 3.14
#